data_AF-A0A382GL66-F1
#
_entry.id   AF-A0A382GL66-F1
#
_cell.length_a   1.000
_cell.length_b   1.000
_cell.length_c   1.000
_cell.angle_alpha   90.00
_cell.angle_beta   90.00
_cell.angle_gamma   90.00
#
_symmetry.space_group_name_H-M   'P 1'
#
loop_
_entity.id
_entity.type
_entity.pdbx_description
1 polymer ?
#
loop_
_entity_poly.entity_id
_entity_poly.type
_entity_poly.pdbx_seq_one_letter_code
_entity_poly.pdbx_strand_id
1 'polypeptide(L)'
;MNSSSVIGIDLDNTIINYNSAFIRSALQLDFISEDYLSKKLSVSNSISSKSFVKKHLLTLDNGQYKWESLQGLVYGKFIHYAEIFPGVVNFLAHCQRRGHTVVVVSHKTEFGHYDKSKTSLRKAALNFLEENNFFSDAYGIIKKDVYFTNTRQCKVNKISELNCDYFIDDLLEVFEEPHFPKYTKRILFNKKAQSVDQSFFSWYKINEFFFNGIKPNDLLFYAENAIQKSVKKIKKINDVGNSNIFRIEMKTGDIYAGKLYPDPTFDDRGRLEKEKKACELFDLNKFNNVSKIHWSDTNLNFALFEWIDGSKVQKLSNRDIRDALKFIKA
;
A
#
# COMPACT_ATOMS: atom_id res chain seq x y z
N MET A 1 -9.39 20.85 -18.04
CA MET A 1 -9.67 19.51 -18.60
C MET A 1 -8.45 18.67 -18.31
N ASN A 2 -8.52 17.73 -17.36
CA ASN A 2 -7.40 16.79 -17.18
C ASN A 2 -7.48 15.79 -18.34
N SER A 3 -6.45 15.75 -19.18
CA SER A 3 -6.29 14.72 -20.19
C SER A 3 -6.27 13.36 -19.50
N SER A 4 -7.08 12.41 -19.97
CA SER A 4 -6.92 11.00 -19.63
C SER A 4 -5.50 10.57 -19.99
N SER A 5 -4.86 9.78 -19.13
CA SER A 5 -3.50 9.28 -19.35
C SER A 5 -3.46 7.77 -19.17
N VAL A 6 -2.56 7.12 -19.91
CA VAL A 6 -2.19 5.72 -19.73
C VAL A 6 -0.98 5.67 -18.80
N ILE A 7 -1.18 5.08 -17.61
CA ILE A 7 -0.16 4.98 -16.57
C ILE A 7 0.25 3.53 -16.46
N GLY A 8 1.48 3.23 -16.89
CA GLY A 8 2.08 1.92 -16.73
C GLY A 8 2.76 1.79 -15.37
N ILE A 9 2.62 0.63 -14.73
CA ILE A 9 3.15 0.35 -13.39
C ILE A 9 3.83 -1.02 -13.40
N ASP A 10 5.04 -1.12 -12.84
CA ASP A 10 5.64 -2.42 -12.54
C ASP A 10 4.93 -3.13 -11.37
N LEU A 11 5.11 -4.44 -11.27
CA LEU A 11 4.51 -5.24 -10.22
C LEU A 11 5.44 -5.45 -9.01
N ASP A 12 6.63 -6.01 -9.23
CA ASP A 12 7.45 -6.62 -8.19
C ASP A 12 8.33 -5.56 -7.52
N ASN A 13 8.12 -5.29 -6.23
CA ASN A 13 8.73 -4.17 -5.49
C ASN A 13 8.19 -2.78 -5.90
N THR A 14 7.07 -2.73 -6.63
CA THR A 14 6.37 -1.48 -6.99
C THR A 14 4.91 -1.49 -6.50
N ILE A 15 4.13 -2.53 -6.83
CA ILE A 15 2.80 -2.81 -6.25
C ILE A 15 2.93 -3.81 -5.10
N ILE A 16 3.67 -4.90 -5.31
CA ILE A 16 3.89 -5.97 -4.34
C ILE A 16 5.16 -5.69 -3.56
N ASN A 17 5.04 -5.52 -2.24
CA ASN A 17 6.14 -5.33 -1.32
C ASN A 17 6.63 -6.68 -0.77
N TYR A 18 7.80 -7.12 -1.23
CA TYR A 18 8.39 -8.40 -0.83
C TYR A 18 9.26 -8.33 0.44
N ASN A 19 9.36 -7.17 1.12
CA ASN A 19 10.28 -7.02 2.25
C ASN A 19 10.01 -8.05 3.37
N SER A 20 8.75 -8.21 3.78
CA SER A 20 8.34 -9.21 4.76
C SER A 20 8.54 -10.63 4.25
N ALA A 21 8.27 -10.89 2.96
CA ALA A 21 8.43 -12.20 2.34
C ALA A 21 9.89 -12.68 2.37
N PHE A 22 10.86 -11.82 2.00
CA PHE A 22 12.27 -12.19 2.04
C PHE A 22 12.76 -12.57 3.44
N ILE A 23 12.34 -11.84 4.48
CA ILE A 23 12.75 -12.14 5.86
C ILE A 23 12.09 -13.43 6.35
N ARG A 24 10.77 -13.55 6.20
CA ARG A 24 10.02 -14.72 6.66
C ARG A 24 10.48 -15.99 5.96
N SER A 25 10.70 -15.94 4.65
CA SER A 25 11.22 -17.09 3.91
C SER A 25 12.67 -17.44 4.28
N ALA A 26 13.52 -16.46 4.52
CA ALA A 26 14.90 -16.73 4.95
C ALA A 26 14.96 -17.36 6.35
N LEU A 27 14.09 -16.94 7.27
CA LEU A 27 13.91 -17.58 8.58
C LEU A 27 13.38 -19.01 8.43
N GLN A 28 12.32 -19.20 7.66
CA GLN A 28 11.67 -20.50 7.47
C GLN A 28 12.59 -21.54 6.81
N LEU A 29 13.57 -21.11 6.03
CA LEU A 29 14.56 -21.97 5.38
C LEU A 29 15.89 -22.06 6.14
N ASP A 30 15.95 -21.57 7.38
CA ASP A 30 17.14 -21.55 8.23
C ASP A 30 18.37 -20.87 7.59
N PHE A 31 18.13 -19.94 6.66
CA PHE A 31 19.18 -19.13 6.04
C PHE A 31 19.64 -17.99 6.95
N ILE A 32 18.77 -17.56 7.87
CA ILE A 32 19.03 -16.55 8.89
C ILE A 32 18.39 -17.00 10.20
N SER A 33 19.07 -16.80 11.33
CA SER A 33 18.48 -17.03 12.67
C SER A 33 17.82 -15.76 13.23
N GLU A 34 16.85 -15.92 14.13
CA GLU A 34 16.21 -14.80 14.83
C GLU A 34 17.22 -13.96 15.63
N ASP A 35 18.20 -14.61 16.27
CA ASP A 35 19.30 -13.96 16.98
C ASP A 35 20.15 -13.07 16.04
N TYR A 36 20.44 -13.55 14.83
CA TYR A 36 21.15 -12.74 13.83
C TYR A 36 20.34 -11.53 13.38
N LEU A 37 19.02 -11.70 13.13
CA LEU A 37 18.13 -10.60 12.73
C LEU A 37 18.06 -9.54 13.81
N SER A 38 17.79 -9.91 15.07
CA SER A 38 17.64 -8.97 16.18
C SER A 38 18.89 -8.12 16.42
N LYS A 39 20.10 -8.71 16.28
CA LYS A 39 21.39 -8.03 16.42
C LYS A 39 21.73 -7.08 15.27
N LYS A 40 21.14 -7.25 14.08
CA LYS A 40 21.47 -6.48 12.87
C LYS A 40 20.37 -5.50 12.44
N LEU A 41 19.10 -5.79 12.70
CA LEU A 41 17.97 -4.89 12.42
C LEU A 41 18.04 -3.61 13.28
N SER A 42 18.59 -3.71 14.50
CA SER A 42 18.87 -2.57 15.38
C SER A 42 19.94 -1.60 14.84
N VAL A 43 20.65 -1.96 13.76
CA VAL A 43 21.80 -1.22 13.20
C VAL A 43 21.50 -0.61 11.80
N SER A 44 20.37 -0.93 11.15
CA SER A 44 20.16 -0.54 9.75
C SER A 44 18.72 -0.11 9.42
N ASN A 45 18.43 1.18 9.58
CA ASN A 45 17.19 1.80 9.10
C ASN A 45 17.21 2.18 7.59
N SER A 46 18.27 1.84 6.84
CA SER A 46 18.47 2.34 5.46
C SER A 46 18.61 1.28 4.36
N ILE A 47 18.54 -0.01 4.69
CA ILE A 47 18.71 -1.12 3.72
C ILE A 47 17.38 -1.87 3.61
N SER A 48 16.89 -2.10 2.39
CA SER A 48 15.68 -2.92 2.17
C SER A 48 15.92 -4.35 2.64
N SER A 49 14.89 -5.00 3.17
CA SER A 49 15.00 -6.38 3.69
C SER A 49 15.55 -7.35 2.65
N LYS A 50 15.15 -7.19 1.38
CA LYS A 50 15.70 -7.92 0.23
C LYS A 50 17.23 -7.77 0.12
N SER A 51 17.73 -6.54 0.17
CA SER A 51 19.15 -6.24 0.06
C SER A 51 19.95 -6.76 1.24
N PHE A 52 19.36 -6.69 2.45
CA PHE A 52 19.94 -7.26 3.66
C PHE A 52 20.10 -8.78 3.55
N VAL A 53 19.02 -9.50 3.20
CA VAL A 53 19.03 -10.96 3.03
C VAL A 53 20.01 -11.37 1.93
N LYS A 54 20.00 -10.67 0.79
CA LYS A 54 20.95 -10.90 -0.30
C LYS A 54 22.40 -10.80 0.19
N LYS A 55 22.73 -9.69 0.86
CA LYS A 55 24.10 -9.44 1.35
C LYS A 55 24.55 -10.54 2.31
N HIS A 56 23.69 -10.98 3.23
CA HIS A 56 23.99 -12.08 4.15
C HIS A 56 24.22 -13.39 3.40
N LEU A 57 23.30 -13.78 2.50
CA LEU A 57 23.39 -15.05 1.77
C LEU A 57 24.67 -15.15 0.93
N LEU A 58 25.10 -14.06 0.32
CA LEU A 58 26.34 -14.02 -0.46
C LEU A 58 27.61 -14.27 0.37
N THR A 59 27.56 -14.16 1.71
CA THR A 59 28.67 -14.51 2.61
C THR A 59 28.74 -15.99 2.98
N LEU A 60 27.71 -16.77 2.64
CA LEU A 60 27.64 -18.20 2.94
C LEU A 60 28.24 -19.03 1.79
N ASP A 61 28.59 -20.28 2.10
CA ASP A 61 28.95 -21.26 1.06
C ASP A 61 27.80 -21.44 0.06
N ASN A 62 28.16 -21.45 -1.24
CA ASN A 62 27.21 -21.45 -2.36
C ASN A 62 26.20 -20.29 -2.29
N GLY A 63 26.63 -19.12 -1.79
CA GLY A 63 25.77 -17.97 -1.51
C GLY A 63 24.95 -17.47 -2.70
N GLN A 64 25.54 -17.45 -3.91
CA GLN A 64 24.83 -17.05 -5.13
C GLN A 64 23.66 -18.01 -5.44
N TYR A 65 23.91 -19.32 -5.37
CA TYR A 65 22.88 -20.34 -5.56
C TYR A 65 21.77 -20.22 -4.51
N LYS A 66 22.13 -20.00 -3.23
CA LYS A 66 21.15 -19.79 -2.15
C LYS A 66 20.29 -18.55 -2.39
N TRP A 67 20.91 -17.45 -2.83
CA TRP A 67 20.21 -16.21 -3.18
C TRP A 67 19.22 -16.41 -4.34
N GLU A 68 19.68 -16.96 -5.46
CA GLU A 68 18.84 -17.20 -6.64
C GLU A 68 17.69 -18.18 -6.34
N SER A 69 17.96 -19.24 -5.57
CA SER A 69 16.95 -20.20 -5.12
C SER A 69 15.91 -19.54 -4.20
N LEU A 70 16.34 -18.74 -3.22
CA LEU A 70 15.43 -18.02 -2.33
C LEU A 70 14.54 -17.06 -3.13
N GLN A 71 15.12 -16.32 -4.07
CA GLN A 71 14.39 -15.37 -4.90
C GLN A 71 13.29 -16.06 -5.72
N GLY A 72 13.59 -17.21 -6.33
CA GLY A 72 12.60 -18.02 -7.03
C GLY A 72 11.44 -18.46 -6.14
N LEU A 73 11.74 -18.89 -4.91
CA LEU A 73 10.73 -19.30 -3.94
C LEU A 73 9.89 -18.12 -3.41
N VAL A 74 10.51 -16.97 -3.13
CA VAL A 74 9.84 -15.76 -2.61
C VAL A 74 8.83 -15.22 -3.62
N TYR A 75 9.19 -15.12 -4.90
CA TYR A 75 8.30 -14.61 -5.93
C TYR A 75 7.23 -15.60 -6.38
N GLY A 76 7.35 -16.87 -6.00
CA GLY A 76 6.39 -17.93 -6.28
C GLY A 76 5.73 -18.42 -5.00
N LYS A 77 6.24 -19.53 -4.46
CA LYS A 77 5.66 -20.26 -3.32
C LYS A 77 5.39 -19.39 -2.09
N PHE A 78 6.28 -18.45 -1.78
CA PHE A 78 6.19 -17.63 -0.57
C PHE A 78 5.65 -16.21 -0.82
N ILE A 79 5.01 -15.96 -1.96
CA ILE A 79 4.39 -14.66 -2.26
C ILE A 79 3.31 -14.26 -1.24
N HIS A 80 2.69 -15.23 -0.56
CA HIS A 80 1.67 -14.99 0.47
C HIS A 80 2.20 -14.27 1.72
N TYR A 81 3.53 -14.18 1.88
CA TYR A 81 4.15 -13.32 2.91
C TYR A 81 4.43 -11.89 2.43
N ALA A 82 4.18 -11.59 1.16
CA ALA A 82 4.32 -10.25 0.62
C ALA A 82 3.14 -9.38 1.06
N GLU A 83 3.37 -8.08 1.03
CA GLU A 83 2.39 -7.06 1.41
C GLU A 83 2.10 -6.17 0.20
N ILE A 84 1.05 -5.36 0.30
CA ILE A 84 0.79 -4.31 -0.69
C ILE A 84 1.60 -3.07 -0.30
N PHE A 85 2.21 -2.40 -1.27
CA PHE A 85 2.85 -1.11 -0.97
C PHE A 85 1.82 -0.09 -0.47
N PRO A 86 2.06 0.58 0.67
CA PRO A 86 1.09 1.52 1.20
C PRO A 86 0.81 2.67 0.23
N GLY A 87 -0.48 2.97 0.00
CA GLY A 87 -0.93 4.06 -0.85
C GLY A 87 -1.17 3.67 -2.32
N VAL A 88 -0.71 2.51 -2.79
CA VAL A 88 -0.92 2.11 -4.19
C VAL A 88 -2.42 1.93 -4.49
N VAL A 89 -3.17 1.39 -3.53
CA VAL A 89 -4.62 1.21 -3.67
C VAL A 89 -5.35 2.56 -3.75
N ASN A 90 -4.94 3.56 -2.96
CA ASN A 90 -5.46 4.93 -3.09
C ASN A 90 -5.20 5.46 -4.50
N PHE A 91 -3.97 5.31 -5.01
CA PHE A 91 -3.58 5.78 -6.33
C PHE A 91 -4.40 5.14 -7.45
N LEU A 92 -4.59 3.82 -7.41
CA LEU A 92 -5.34 3.09 -8.43
C LEU A 92 -6.83 3.49 -8.45
N ALA A 93 -7.47 3.55 -7.27
CA ALA A 93 -8.84 4.01 -7.14
C ALA A 93 -9.00 5.44 -7.71
N HIS A 94 -8.04 6.31 -7.43
CA HIS A 94 -8.02 7.68 -7.94
C HIS A 94 -7.83 7.76 -9.45
N CYS A 95 -6.97 6.93 -10.04
CA CYS A 95 -6.80 6.82 -11.48
C CYS A 95 -8.13 6.48 -12.15
N GLN A 96 -8.76 5.39 -11.69
CA GLN A 96 -10.01 4.90 -12.26
C GLN A 96 -11.12 5.95 -12.20
N ARG A 97 -11.28 6.64 -11.06
CA ARG A 97 -12.33 7.66 -10.88
C ARG A 97 -12.07 8.96 -11.64
N ARG A 98 -10.81 9.26 -11.94
CA ARG A 98 -10.41 10.46 -12.69
C ARG A 98 -10.21 10.17 -14.19
N GLY A 99 -10.58 8.97 -14.64
CA GLY A 99 -10.56 8.58 -16.05
C GLY A 99 -9.15 8.30 -16.58
N HIS A 100 -8.20 7.95 -15.73
CA HIS A 100 -6.89 7.46 -16.17
C HIS A 100 -6.93 5.94 -16.31
N THR A 101 -6.26 5.45 -17.35
CA THR A 101 -6.09 4.02 -17.59
C THR A 101 -4.82 3.56 -16.89
N VAL A 102 -4.91 2.46 -16.13
CA VAL A 102 -3.75 1.81 -15.52
C VAL A 102 -3.48 0.49 -16.23
N VAL A 103 -2.23 0.28 -16.61
CA VAL A 103 -1.73 -0.99 -17.13
C VAL A 103 -0.59 -1.48 -16.25
N VAL A 104 -0.54 -2.77 -15.94
CA VAL A 104 0.58 -3.36 -15.21
C VAL A 104 1.49 -4.04 -16.21
N VAL A 105 2.76 -3.64 -16.27
CA VAL A 105 3.76 -4.25 -17.16
C VAL A 105 4.95 -4.68 -16.34
N SER A 106 5.17 -5.98 -16.20
CA SER A 106 6.25 -6.51 -15.38
C SER A 106 7.14 -7.50 -16.13
N HIS A 107 8.45 -7.40 -15.90
CA HIS A 107 9.41 -8.39 -16.35
C HIS A 107 9.43 -9.52 -15.32
N LYS A 108 8.77 -10.62 -15.65
CA LYS A 108 8.58 -11.76 -14.75
C LYS A 108 8.67 -13.04 -15.57
N THR A 109 9.71 -13.82 -15.34
CA THR A 109 9.85 -15.15 -15.94
C THR A 109 8.71 -16.06 -15.50
N GLU A 110 8.41 -17.09 -16.28
CA GLU A 110 7.34 -18.02 -15.90
C GLU A 110 7.72 -18.84 -14.66
N PHE A 111 8.99 -19.25 -14.56
CA PHE A 111 9.50 -20.05 -13.45
C PHE A 111 10.69 -19.36 -12.78
N GLY A 112 10.84 -19.59 -11.48
CA GLY A 112 11.98 -19.12 -10.69
C GLY A 112 13.25 -19.92 -10.94
N HIS A 113 14.41 -19.30 -10.67
CA HIS A 113 15.69 -19.98 -10.72
C HIS A 113 15.73 -21.13 -9.70
N TYR A 114 16.18 -22.31 -10.16
CA TYR A 114 16.33 -23.53 -9.37
C TYR A 114 15.07 -24.00 -8.60
N ASP A 115 13.89 -23.51 -8.95
CA ASP A 115 12.64 -23.98 -8.35
C ASP A 115 12.25 -25.36 -8.91
N LYS A 116 12.60 -26.42 -8.18
CA LYS A 116 12.24 -27.79 -8.50
C LYS A 116 10.72 -28.02 -8.57
N SER A 117 9.93 -27.20 -7.86
CA SER A 117 8.47 -27.30 -7.86
C SER A 117 7.85 -26.73 -9.15
N LYS A 118 8.62 -26.00 -9.96
CA LYS A 118 8.16 -25.27 -11.15
C LYS A 118 6.90 -24.44 -10.85
N THR A 119 6.90 -23.75 -9.71
CA THR A 119 5.81 -22.85 -9.38
C THR A 119 5.80 -21.70 -10.39
N SER A 120 4.67 -21.50 -11.08
CA SER A 120 4.53 -20.40 -12.02
C SER A 120 4.50 -19.06 -11.26
N LEU A 121 5.53 -18.24 -11.46
CA LEU A 121 5.64 -16.93 -10.80
C LEU A 121 4.54 -15.98 -11.29
N ARG A 122 4.15 -16.09 -12.56
CA ARG A 122 3.07 -15.28 -13.16
C ARG A 122 1.71 -15.64 -12.55
N LYS A 123 1.43 -16.94 -12.40
CA LYS A 123 0.20 -17.39 -11.74
C LYS A 123 0.17 -16.96 -10.28
N ALA A 124 1.29 -17.08 -9.56
CA ALA A 124 1.41 -16.63 -8.18
C ALA A 124 1.12 -15.13 -8.05
N ALA A 125 1.69 -14.30 -8.92
CA ALA A 125 1.42 -12.86 -8.98
C ALA A 125 -0.06 -12.53 -9.26
N LEU A 126 -0.68 -13.21 -10.24
CA LEU A 126 -2.10 -12.99 -10.54
C LEU A 126 -3.01 -13.40 -9.36
N ASN A 127 -2.70 -14.52 -8.71
CA ASN A 127 -3.43 -14.95 -7.52
C ASN A 127 -3.27 -13.94 -6.38
N PHE A 128 -2.06 -13.41 -6.16
CA PHE A 128 -1.84 -12.36 -5.16
C PHE A 128 -2.71 -11.12 -5.43
N LEU A 129 -2.78 -10.65 -6.69
CA LEU A 129 -3.62 -9.52 -7.06
C LEU A 129 -5.11 -9.81 -6.86
N GLU A 130 -5.56 -11.03 -7.18
CA GLU A 130 -6.95 -11.48 -7.00
C GLU A 130 -7.32 -11.54 -5.51
N GLU A 131 -6.52 -12.23 -4.69
CA GLU A 131 -6.74 -12.39 -3.24
C GLU A 131 -6.73 -11.05 -2.49
N ASN A 132 -6.03 -10.05 -3.03
CA ASN A 132 -5.98 -8.70 -2.51
C ASN A 132 -6.95 -7.73 -3.21
N ASN A 133 -7.95 -8.25 -3.94
CA ASN A 133 -9.04 -7.50 -4.58
C ASN A 133 -8.62 -6.44 -5.62
N PHE A 134 -7.41 -6.50 -6.19
CA PHE A 134 -6.96 -5.52 -7.19
C PHE A 134 -7.81 -5.50 -8.46
N PHE A 135 -8.44 -6.63 -8.80
CA PHE A 135 -9.33 -6.76 -9.95
C PHE A 135 -10.79 -6.41 -9.66
N SER A 136 -11.09 -5.95 -8.44
CA SER A 136 -12.42 -5.47 -8.09
C SER A 136 -12.66 -4.05 -8.64
N ASP A 137 -13.94 -3.69 -8.76
CA ASP A 137 -14.35 -2.31 -9.09
C ASP A 137 -13.87 -1.27 -8.07
N ALA A 138 -13.47 -1.73 -6.87
CA ALA A 138 -12.99 -0.85 -5.82
C ALA A 138 -11.58 -0.29 -6.09
N TYR A 139 -10.70 -1.10 -6.70
CA TYR A 139 -9.28 -0.76 -6.87
C TYR A 139 -8.89 -0.55 -8.34
N GLY A 140 -9.64 -1.11 -9.29
CA GLY A 140 -9.67 -0.60 -10.66
C GLY A 140 -8.57 -1.09 -11.61
N ILE A 141 -7.85 -2.16 -11.30
CA ILE A 141 -7.01 -2.84 -12.30
C ILE A 141 -7.89 -3.80 -13.11
N ILE A 142 -7.83 -3.73 -14.43
CA ILE A 142 -8.46 -4.73 -15.28
C ILE A 142 -7.49 -5.88 -15.46
N LYS A 143 -7.91 -7.12 -15.15
CA LYS A 143 -7.05 -8.31 -15.22
C LYS A 143 -6.37 -8.52 -16.58
N LYS A 144 -7.05 -8.16 -17.67
CA LYS A 144 -6.51 -8.22 -19.04
C LYS A 144 -5.37 -7.24 -19.29
N ASP A 145 -5.27 -6.19 -18.48
CA ASP A 145 -4.27 -5.14 -18.57
C ASP A 145 -3.06 -5.41 -17.66
N VAL A 146 -2.86 -6.68 -17.26
CA VAL A 146 -1.66 -7.18 -16.59
C VAL A 146 -0.82 -7.96 -17.60
N TYR A 147 0.32 -7.38 -17.97
CA TYR A 147 1.23 -7.89 -18.98
C TYR A 147 2.54 -8.39 -18.34
N PHE A 148 2.84 -9.68 -18.52
CA PHE A 148 4.13 -10.24 -18.15
C PHE A 148 5.04 -10.39 -19.36
N THR A 149 6.31 -10.05 -19.19
CA THR A 149 7.34 -10.14 -20.22
C THR A 149 8.51 -11.00 -19.77
N ASN A 150 9.22 -11.60 -20.73
CA ASN A 150 10.33 -12.53 -20.46
C ASN A 150 11.68 -11.84 -20.27
N THR A 151 11.83 -10.61 -20.77
CA THR A 151 13.08 -9.84 -20.70
C THR A 151 12.75 -8.37 -20.47
N ARG A 152 13.75 -7.61 -20.01
CA ARG A 152 13.62 -6.15 -19.83
C ARG A 152 13.37 -5.42 -21.15
N GLN A 153 14.04 -5.81 -22.23
CA GLN A 153 13.76 -5.29 -23.57
C GLN A 153 12.31 -5.54 -24.00
N CYS A 154 11.76 -6.74 -23.74
CA CYS A 154 10.35 -7.02 -24.04
C CYS A 154 9.40 -6.17 -23.19
N LYS A 155 9.75 -5.89 -21.92
CA LYS A 155 9.02 -4.96 -21.06
C LYS A 155 8.97 -3.57 -21.70
N VAL A 156 10.11 -3.03 -22.10
CA VAL A 156 10.21 -1.72 -22.77
C VAL A 156 9.41 -1.67 -24.06
N ASN A 157 9.48 -2.71 -24.88
CA ASN A 157 8.69 -2.80 -26.11
C ASN A 157 7.19 -2.77 -25.79
N LYS A 158 6.74 -3.48 -24.74
CA LYS A 158 5.34 -3.48 -24.30
C LYS A 158 4.90 -2.11 -23.77
N ILE A 159 5.75 -1.41 -23.02
CA ILE A 159 5.47 -0.02 -22.57
C ILE A 159 5.27 0.90 -23.79
N SER A 160 6.10 0.75 -24.82
CA SER A 160 5.97 1.49 -26.08
C SER A 160 4.67 1.16 -26.81
N GLU A 161 4.33 -0.13 -26.94
CA GLU A 161 3.14 -0.61 -27.64
C GLU A 161 1.84 -0.09 -26.99
N LEU A 162 1.83 0.00 -25.66
CA LEU A 162 0.69 0.49 -24.88
C LEU A 162 0.61 2.04 -24.86
N ASN A 163 1.58 2.73 -25.47
CA ASN A 163 1.68 4.20 -25.48
C ASN A 163 1.53 4.82 -24.08
N CYS A 164 2.21 4.24 -23.08
CA CYS A 164 2.17 4.77 -21.72
C CYS A 164 2.66 6.23 -21.67
N ASP A 165 1.85 7.14 -21.11
CA ASP A 165 2.25 8.52 -20.85
C ASP A 165 3.25 8.60 -19.68
N TYR A 166 3.06 7.71 -18.70
CA TYR A 166 3.90 7.58 -17.52
C TYR A 166 4.25 6.11 -17.30
N PHE A 167 5.45 5.84 -16.80
CA PHE A 167 5.83 4.51 -16.34
C PHE A 167 6.48 4.59 -14.95
N ILE A 168 5.95 3.81 -14.01
CA ILE A 168 6.37 3.74 -12.61
C ILE A 168 7.07 2.40 -12.37
N ASP A 169 8.33 2.44 -11.94
CA ASP A 169 9.16 1.25 -11.72
C ASP A 169 10.16 1.47 -10.58
N ASP A 170 10.52 0.45 -9.81
CA ASP A 170 11.54 0.55 -8.76
C ASP A 170 12.97 0.42 -9.28
N LEU A 171 13.16 -0.13 -10.49
CA LEU A 171 14.44 -0.39 -11.12
C LEU A 171 14.82 0.71 -12.11
N LEU A 172 15.96 1.36 -11.84
CA LEU A 172 16.52 2.38 -12.74
C LEU A 172 16.91 1.77 -14.10
N GLU A 173 17.34 0.51 -14.10
CA GLU A 173 17.82 -0.21 -15.27
C GLU A 173 16.74 -0.44 -16.32
N VAL A 174 15.46 -0.33 -15.96
CA VAL A 174 14.34 -0.33 -16.92
C VAL A 174 14.32 0.96 -17.73
N PHE A 175 14.60 2.09 -17.09
CA PHE A 175 14.65 3.41 -17.72
C PHE A 175 15.93 3.66 -18.53
N GLU A 176 16.99 2.92 -18.23
CA GLU A 176 18.28 2.95 -18.95
C GLU A 176 18.34 1.93 -20.10
N GLU A 177 17.34 1.06 -20.21
CA GLU A 177 17.26 0.07 -21.29
C GLU A 177 17.20 0.77 -22.67
N PRO A 178 17.96 0.29 -23.66
CA PRO A 178 17.91 0.84 -25.01
C PRO A 178 16.47 0.90 -25.55
N HIS A 179 16.15 2.00 -26.22
CA HIS A 179 14.85 2.26 -26.83
C HIS A 179 13.69 2.45 -25.83
N PHE A 180 13.97 2.78 -24.57
CA PHE A 180 12.90 3.28 -23.68
C PHE A 180 12.13 4.43 -24.36
N PRO A 181 10.78 4.43 -24.35
CA PRO A 181 10.01 5.36 -25.18
C PRO A 181 10.26 6.81 -24.78
N LYS A 182 10.62 7.64 -25.77
CA LYS A 182 11.04 9.04 -25.55
C LYS A 182 9.97 9.93 -24.91
N TYR A 183 8.69 9.61 -25.12
CA TYR A 183 7.56 10.42 -24.65
C TYR A 183 6.93 9.89 -23.36
N THR A 184 7.33 8.71 -22.90
CA THR A 184 6.88 8.15 -21.62
C THR A 184 7.67 8.79 -20.49
N LYS A 185 6.99 9.49 -19.59
CA LYS A 185 7.61 10.08 -18.40
C LYS A 185 8.00 8.99 -17.41
N ARG A 186 9.25 9.06 -16.94
CA ARG A 186 9.88 8.04 -16.10
C ARG A 186 9.74 8.40 -14.63
N ILE A 187 9.07 7.56 -13.87
CA ILE A 187 8.88 7.73 -12.43
C ILE A 187 9.57 6.58 -11.71
N LEU A 188 10.70 6.88 -11.07
CA LEU A 188 11.41 5.89 -10.26
C LEU A 188 10.78 5.78 -8.88
N PHE A 189 10.24 4.60 -8.54
CA PHE A 189 9.73 4.24 -7.23
C PHE A 189 10.88 3.79 -6.30
N ASN A 190 11.84 4.68 -6.06
CA ASN A 190 13.03 4.40 -5.26
C ASN A 190 13.74 5.71 -4.86
N LYS A 191 14.97 5.61 -4.34
CA LYS A 191 15.85 6.75 -4.07
C LYS A 191 16.09 7.61 -5.29
N LYS A 192 16.17 8.93 -5.05
CA LYS A 192 16.36 9.95 -6.08
C LYS A 192 17.54 9.58 -6.98
N ALA A 193 17.25 9.39 -8.27
CA ALA A 193 18.22 9.27 -9.34
C ALA A 193 18.16 10.53 -10.21
N GLN A 194 19.30 10.97 -10.75
CA GLN A 194 19.36 12.17 -11.60
C GLN A 194 18.84 11.94 -13.02
N SER A 195 18.78 10.69 -13.48
CA SER A 195 18.50 10.32 -14.87
C SER A 195 17.02 10.13 -15.22
N VAL A 196 16.10 10.32 -14.27
CA VAL A 196 14.64 10.13 -14.44
C VAL A 196 13.86 11.43 -14.28
N ASP A 197 12.64 11.48 -14.81
CA ASP A 197 11.80 12.67 -14.78
C ASP A 197 11.30 12.98 -13.37
N GLN A 198 10.92 11.95 -12.61
CA GLN A 198 10.53 12.05 -11.20
C GLN A 198 10.99 10.83 -10.41
N SER A 199 11.11 10.99 -9.09
CA SER A 199 11.43 9.88 -8.19
C SER A 199 10.72 10.07 -6.87
N PHE A 200 10.08 9.00 -6.39
CA PHE A 200 9.29 8.98 -5.17
C PHE A 200 9.51 7.67 -4.41
N PHE A 201 9.34 7.74 -3.09
CA PHE A 201 9.45 6.59 -2.18
C PHE A 201 8.13 6.10 -1.64
N SER A 202 7.06 6.81 -1.98
CA SER A 202 5.74 6.61 -1.40
C SER A 202 4.70 6.81 -2.48
N TRP A 203 3.74 5.89 -2.53
CA TRP A 203 2.58 6.04 -3.39
C TRP A 203 1.71 7.22 -2.99
N TYR A 204 1.74 7.68 -1.73
CA TYR A 204 1.06 8.92 -1.35
C TYR A 204 1.68 10.12 -2.04
N LYS A 205 3.01 10.14 -2.24
CA LYS A 205 3.70 11.21 -2.97
C LYS A 205 3.48 11.13 -4.47
N ILE A 206 3.43 9.93 -5.04
CA ILE A 206 2.98 9.73 -6.43
C ILE A 206 1.54 10.24 -6.58
N ASN A 207 0.65 9.87 -5.67
CA ASN A 207 -0.72 10.33 -5.67
C ASN A 207 -0.85 11.85 -5.53
N GLU A 208 0.00 12.47 -4.71
CA GLU A 208 0.12 13.92 -4.61
C GLU A 208 0.54 14.56 -5.94
N PHE A 209 1.54 13.98 -6.61
CA PHE A 209 2.01 14.44 -7.91
C PHE A 209 0.92 14.40 -9.00
N PHE A 210 0.13 13.34 -9.08
CA PHE A 210 -0.93 13.21 -10.10
C PHE A 210 -2.20 14.00 -9.74
N PHE A 211 -2.60 14.04 -8.47
CA PHE A 211 -3.95 14.46 -8.07
C PHE A 211 -4.00 15.60 -7.05
N ASN A 212 -2.84 16.14 -6.65
CA ASN A 212 -2.70 17.11 -5.57
C ASN A 212 -3.25 16.57 -4.23
N GLY A 213 -3.05 15.28 -3.97
CA GLY A 213 -3.43 14.58 -2.75
C GLY A 213 -4.87 14.06 -2.76
N ILE A 214 -5.28 13.45 -1.64
CA ILE A 214 -6.62 12.88 -1.47
C ILE A 214 -7.64 14.00 -1.26
N LYS A 215 -8.70 14.01 -2.06
CA LYS A 215 -9.78 15.01 -2.05
C LYS A 215 -11.03 14.46 -1.36
N PRO A 216 -11.94 15.33 -0.89
CA PRO A 216 -13.20 14.87 -0.27
C PRO A 216 -14.03 13.93 -1.16
N ASN A 217 -14.00 14.10 -2.49
CA ASN A 217 -14.68 13.20 -3.42
C ASN A 217 -14.09 11.78 -3.45
N ASP A 218 -12.81 11.62 -3.14
CA ASP A 218 -12.20 10.28 -3.02
C ASP A 218 -12.72 9.57 -1.75
N LEU A 219 -12.91 10.33 -0.67
CA LEU A 219 -13.42 9.79 0.59
C LEU A 219 -14.91 9.43 0.51
N LEU A 220 -15.66 10.14 -0.33
CA LEU A 220 -17.02 9.74 -0.69
C LEU A 220 -17.01 8.31 -1.22
N PHE A 221 -16.15 8.02 -2.19
CA PHE A 221 -16.03 6.69 -2.76
C PHE A 221 -15.61 5.64 -1.71
N TYR A 222 -14.66 5.96 -0.84
CA TYR A 222 -14.27 5.02 0.23
C TYR A 222 -15.47 4.70 1.14
N ALA A 223 -16.27 5.70 1.50
CA ALA A 223 -17.45 5.51 2.33
C ALA A 223 -18.57 4.75 1.61
N GLU A 224 -18.82 5.03 0.34
CA GLU A 224 -19.83 4.31 -0.46
C GLU A 224 -19.44 2.85 -0.66
N ASN A 225 -18.16 2.55 -0.91
CA ASN A 225 -17.66 1.18 -1.01
C ASN A 225 -17.73 0.45 0.35
N ALA A 226 -17.49 1.14 1.45
CA ALA A 226 -17.59 0.57 2.80
C ALA A 226 -19.04 0.23 3.18
N ILE A 227 -19.97 1.16 2.96
CA ILE A 227 -21.36 1.08 3.47
C ILE A 227 -22.34 0.52 2.43
N GLN A 228 -21.95 0.45 1.15
CA GLN A 228 -22.82 0.02 0.04
C GLN A 228 -24.11 0.86 -0.07
N LYS A 229 -23.99 2.16 0.26
CA LYS A 229 -25.04 3.19 0.19
C LYS A 229 -24.41 4.51 -0.27
N SER A 230 -25.22 5.35 -0.91
CA SER A 230 -24.71 6.65 -1.38
C SER A 230 -24.51 7.65 -0.25
N VAL A 231 -23.46 8.45 -0.37
CA VAL A 231 -23.21 9.60 0.51
C VAL A 231 -24.11 10.77 0.08
N LYS A 232 -24.68 11.46 1.06
CA LYS A 232 -25.43 12.71 0.89
C LYS A 232 -24.50 13.92 0.96
N LYS A 233 -23.59 13.94 1.94
CA LYS A 233 -22.70 15.07 2.19
C LYS A 233 -21.43 14.65 2.91
N ILE A 234 -20.31 15.26 2.55
CA ILE A 234 -19.05 15.19 3.29
C ILE A 234 -18.61 16.59 3.73
N LYS A 235 -18.16 16.72 4.99
CA LYS A 235 -17.61 17.96 5.54
C LYS A 235 -16.33 17.68 6.29
N LYS A 236 -15.23 18.33 5.92
CA LYS A 236 -13.99 18.28 6.70
C LYS A 236 -14.18 18.98 8.04
N ILE A 237 -13.74 18.36 9.12
CA ILE A 237 -13.75 18.92 10.47
C ILE A 237 -12.36 19.49 10.76
N ASN A 238 -12.28 20.80 10.99
CA ASN A 238 -11.03 21.54 11.18
C ASN A 238 -10.83 21.94 12.65
N ASP A 239 -11.19 21.07 13.61
CA ASP A 239 -11.37 21.53 14.99
C ASP A 239 -10.07 21.63 15.80
N VAL A 240 -9.08 20.73 15.67
CA VAL A 240 -7.76 20.89 16.31
C VAL A 240 -6.70 19.95 15.69
N GLY A 241 -5.50 20.48 15.36
CA GLY A 241 -4.30 19.67 15.05
C GLY A 241 -4.21 19.12 13.62
N ASN A 242 -3.32 18.13 13.42
CA ASN A 242 -3.04 17.49 12.10
C ASN A 242 -4.03 16.36 11.74
N SER A 243 -5.24 16.37 12.31
CA SER A 243 -6.22 15.29 12.14
C SER A 243 -7.04 15.49 10.86
N ASN A 244 -7.02 14.50 9.97
CA ASN A 244 -7.85 14.48 8.76
C ASN A 244 -9.16 13.73 9.02
N ILE A 245 -10.09 14.40 9.72
CA ILE A 245 -11.42 13.87 10.06
C ILE A 245 -12.49 14.54 9.20
N PHE A 246 -13.47 13.75 8.79
CA PHE A 246 -14.57 14.15 7.92
C PHE A 246 -15.89 13.65 8.51
N ARG A 247 -16.88 14.53 8.62
CA ARG A 247 -18.26 14.13 8.87
C ARG A 247 -18.89 13.70 7.56
N ILE A 248 -19.32 12.45 7.48
CA ILE A 248 -19.92 11.83 6.29
C ILE A 248 -21.37 11.50 6.62
N GLU A 249 -22.30 12.13 5.92
CA GLU A 249 -23.74 11.91 6.06
C GLU A 249 -24.21 11.07 4.88
N MET A 250 -24.82 9.93 5.16
CA MET A 250 -25.37 9.02 4.15
C MET A 250 -26.78 9.45 3.73
N LYS A 251 -27.22 9.01 2.54
CA LYS A 251 -28.62 9.23 2.12
C LYS A 251 -29.64 8.50 2.99
N THR A 252 -29.22 7.47 3.72
CA THR A 252 -30.04 6.74 4.70
C THR A 252 -30.34 7.56 5.96
N GLY A 253 -29.56 8.62 6.23
CA GLY A 253 -29.62 9.40 7.46
C GLY A 253 -28.49 9.07 8.45
N ASP A 254 -27.78 7.95 8.25
CA ASP A 254 -26.63 7.58 9.08
C ASP A 254 -25.48 8.59 8.92
N ILE A 255 -24.76 8.84 10.02
CA ILE A 255 -23.63 9.78 10.05
C ILE A 255 -22.40 9.08 10.60
N TYR A 256 -21.29 9.22 9.89
CA TYR A 256 -20.00 8.64 10.26
C TYR A 256 -18.91 9.72 10.40
N ALA A 257 -17.96 9.45 11.27
CA ALA A 257 -16.66 10.10 11.28
C ALA A 257 -15.70 9.30 10.38
N GLY A 258 -15.43 9.80 9.18
CA GLY A 258 -14.38 9.28 8.31
C GLY A 258 -13.02 9.83 8.71
N LYS A 259 -12.03 8.97 8.93
CA LYS A 259 -10.69 9.36 9.35
C LYS A 259 -9.65 8.82 8.38
N LEU A 260 -8.87 9.74 7.82
CA LEU A 260 -7.72 9.43 6.98
C LEU A 260 -6.44 9.56 7.80
N TYR A 261 -5.59 8.54 7.76
CA TYR A 261 -4.37 8.50 8.55
C TYR A 261 -3.16 9.00 7.73
N PRO A 262 -2.08 9.46 8.41
CA PRO A 262 -0.83 9.81 7.75
C PRO A 262 -0.23 8.66 6.95
N ASP A 263 0.56 9.01 5.93
CA ASP A 263 1.31 8.05 5.10
C ASP A 263 2.16 7.12 5.98
N PRO A 264 1.85 5.80 6.02
CA PRO A 264 2.54 4.84 6.87
C PRO A 264 3.97 4.58 6.39
N THR A 265 4.34 5.00 5.17
CA THR A 265 5.75 4.99 4.72
C THR A 265 6.65 5.82 5.63
N PHE A 266 6.11 6.89 6.23
CA PHE A 266 6.83 7.79 7.12
C PHE A 266 6.28 7.79 8.56
N ASP A 267 5.28 6.95 8.84
CA ASP A 267 4.63 6.81 10.14
C ASP A 267 4.46 5.33 10.52
N ASP A 268 5.43 4.83 11.27
CA ASP A 268 5.51 3.44 11.73
C ASP A 268 4.57 3.12 12.92
N ARG A 269 3.82 4.11 13.43
CA ARG A 269 3.06 3.93 14.66
C ARG A 269 1.83 3.05 14.49
N GLY A 270 1.44 2.68 13.27
CA GLY A 270 0.26 1.85 13.02
C GLY A 270 -1.03 2.49 13.58
N ARG A 271 -1.23 3.78 13.31
CA ARG A 271 -2.27 4.60 13.96
C ARG A 271 -3.68 4.05 13.77
N LEU A 272 -4.02 3.60 12.56
CA LEU A 272 -5.32 2.98 12.26
C LEU A 272 -5.54 1.74 13.14
N GLU A 273 -4.60 0.79 13.11
CA GLU A 273 -4.71 -0.45 13.88
C GLU A 273 -4.77 -0.20 15.39
N LYS A 274 -4.01 0.77 15.90
CA LYS A 274 -4.06 1.14 17.32
C LYS A 274 -5.42 1.71 17.71
N GLU A 275 -5.99 2.58 16.88
CA GLU A 275 -7.29 3.18 17.14
C GLU A 275 -8.42 2.17 17.02
N LYS A 276 -8.36 1.28 16.01
CA LYS A 276 -9.28 0.14 15.88
C LYS A 276 -9.27 -0.74 17.13
N LYS A 277 -8.09 -1.18 17.59
CA LYS A 277 -7.94 -1.99 18.80
C LYS A 277 -8.45 -1.27 20.05
N ALA A 278 -8.26 0.05 20.15
CA ALA A 278 -8.81 0.83 21.25
C ALA A 278 -10.35 0.84 21.23
N CYS A 279 -10.97 1.06 20.07
CA CYS A 279 -12.43 0.99 19.90
C CYS A 279 -12.97 -0.41 20.25
N GLU A 280 -12.32 -1.47 19.79
CA GLU A 280 -12.68 -2.86 20.12
C GLU A 280 -12.59 -3.13 21.62
N LEU A 281 -11.52 -2.64 22.28
CA LEU A 281 -11.36 -2.74 23.74
C LEU A 281 -12.48 -2.02 24.48
N PHE A 282 -12.91 -0.84 24.02
CA PHE A 282 -13.98 -0.11 24.68
C PHE A 282 -15.34 -0.78 24.51
N ASP A 283 -15.61 -1.36 23.34
CA ASP A 283 -16.85 -2.10 23.09
C ASP A 283 -16.91 -3.38 23.95
N LEU A 284 -15.79 -4.11 24.08
CA LEU A 284 -15.66 -5.28 24.98
C LEU A 284 -15.94 -4.93 26.44
N ASN A 285 -15.52 -3.75 26.89
CA ASN A 285 -15.77 -3.24 28.24
C ASN A 285 -17.12 -2.52 28.40
N LYS A 286 -18.00 -2.58 27.38
CA LYS A 286 -19.36 -2.02 27.40
C LYS A 286 -19.39 -0.51 27.69
N PHE A 287 -18.39 0.22 27.22
CA PHE A 287 -18.47 1.67 27.22
C PHE A 287 -19.50 2.12 26.18
N ASN A 288 -20.52 2.86 26.63
CA ASN A 288 -21.61 3.31 25.75
C ASN A 288 -21.37 4.70 25.13
N ASN A 289 -20.41 5.47 25.65
CA ASN A 289 -20.15 6.86 25.23
C ASN A 289 -18.83 7.00 24.48
N VAL A 290 -18.47 5.99 23.70
CA VAL A 290 -17.24 5.94 22.89
C VAL A 290 -17.61 5.67 21.44
N SER A 291 -16.83 6.21 20.52
CA SER A 291 -17.07 6.00 19.10
C SER A 291 -16.75 4.57 18.71
N LYS A 292 -17.68 3.93 18.00
CA LYS A 292 -17.52 2.56 17.49
C LYS A 292 -16.94 2.57 16.10
N ILE A 293 -16.08 1.61 15.80
CA ILE A 293 -15.58 1.41 14.45
C ILE A 293 -16.63 0.63 13.65
N HIS A 294 -17.07 1.19 12.52
CA HIS A 294 -18.00 0.52 11.61
C HIS A 294 -17.26 -0.20 10.50
N TRP A 295 -16.18 0.40 9.99
CA TRP A 295 -15.44 -0.14 8.87
C TRP A 295 -14.02 0.43 8.84
N SER A 296 -13.06 -0.33 8.33
CA SER A 296 -11.71 0.14 8.06
C SER A 296 -11.06 -0.66 6.93
N ASP A 297 -10.18 -0.01 6.19
CA ASP A 297 -9.32 -0.64 5.20
C ASP A 297 -7.90 -0.10 5.36
N THR A 298 -6.97 -1.02 5.66
CA THR A 298 -5.56 -0.72 5.88
C THR A 298 -4.85 -0.26 4.60
N ASN A 299 -5.28 -0.74 3.43
CA ASN A 299 -4.70 -0.36 2.14
C ASN A 299 -5.12 1.04 1.70
N LEU A 300 -6.36 1.42 2.01
CA LEU A 300 -6.84 2.80 1.87
C LEU A 300 -6.40 3.72 3.01
N ASN A 301 -5.90 3.13 4.10
CA ASN A 301 -5.51 3.80 5.35
C ASN A 301 -6.61 4.76 5.85
N PHE A 302 -7.84 4.24 5.84
CA PHE A 302 -9.06 4.98 6.11
C PHE A 302 -10.01 4.14 6.96
N ALA A 303 -10.71 4.79 7.89
CA ALA A 303 -11.74 4.17 8.71
C ALA A 303 -12.98 5.04 8.86
N LEU A 304 -14.12 4.37 9.03
CA LEU A 304 -15.40 4.95 9.38
C LEU A 304 -15.73 4.58 10.81
N PHE A 305 -15.99 5.59 11.61
CA PHE A 305 -16.46 5.46 12.98
C PHE A 305 -17.85 6.05 13.13
N GLU A 306 -18.57 5.61 14.17
CA GLU A 306 -19.84 6.20 14.58
C GLU A 306 -19.62 7.67 14.92
N TRP A 307 -20.44 8.55 14.34
CA TRP A 307 -20.40 9.98 14.67
C TRP A 307 -21.04 10.21 16.04
N ILE A 308 -20.29 10.83 16.95
CA ILE A 308 -20.81 11.27 18.24
C ILE A 308 -20.76 12.79 18.28
N ASP A 309 -21.91 13.42 18.50
CA ASP A 309 -21.97 14.86 18.72
C ASP A 309 -21.34 15.21 20.08
N GLY A 310 -20.23 15.92 20.03
CA GLY A 310 -19.51 16.40 21.19
C GLY A 310 -19.59 17.92 21.34
N SER A 311 -19.51 18.40 22.58
CA SER A 311 -19.35 19.82 22.88
C SER A 311 -17.95 20.08 23.45
N LYS A 312 -17.35 21.22 23.11
CA LYS A 312 -16.06 21.63 23.68
C LYS A 312 -16.19 21.77 25.20
N VAL A 313 -15.33 21.08 25.95
CA VAL A 313 -15.26 21.21 27.41
C VAL A 313 -14.75 22.61 27.75
N GLN A 314 -15.61 23.48 28.29
CA GLN A 314 -15.25 24.86 28.64
C GLN A 314 -14.73 24.99 30.08
N LYS A 315 -15.28 24.20 31.01
CA LYS A 315 -14.84 24.13 32.40
C LYS A 315 -14.85 22.68 32.85
N LEU A 316 -13.78 22.26 33.52
CA LEU A 316 -13.71 20.96 34.18
C LEU A 316 -14.48 21.01 35.50
N SER A 317 -15.16 19.91 35.83
CA SER A 317 -15.93 19.71 37.05
C SER A 317 -15.47 18.44 37.78
N ASN A 318 -15.85 18.31 39.05
CA ASN A 318 -15.61 17.08 39.82
C ASN A 318 -16.29 15.85 39.20
N ARG A 319 -17.32 16.04 38.35
CA ARG A 319 -17.92 14.94 37.59
C ARG A 319 -16.94 14.41 36.54
N ASP A 320 -16.27 15.29 35.79
CA ASP A 320 -15.33 14.89 34.75
C ASP A 320 -14.16 14.08 35.33
N ILE A 321 -13.67 14.48 36.51
CA ILE A 321 -12.62 13.73 37.24
C ILE A 321 -13.11 12.34 37.64
N ARG A 322 -14.34 12.24 38.17
CA ARG A 322 -14.94 10.94 38.55
C ARG A 322 -15.17 10.04 37.35
N ASP A 323 -15.65 10.59 36.24
CA ASP A 323 -15.87 9.85 34.99
C ASP A 323 -14.53 9.35 34.41
N ALA A 324 -13.48 10.17 34.44
CA ALA A 324 -12.13 9.76 34.05
C ALA A 324 -11.55 8.66 34.96
N LEU A 325 -11.75 8.76 36.29
CA LEU A 325 -11.32 7.72 37.23
C LEU A 325 -12.08 6.40 37.00
N LYS A 326 -13.37 6.47 36.66
CA LYS A 326 -14.17 5.29 36.30
C LYS A 326 -13.65 4.65 35.00
N PHE A 327 -13.31 5.48 34.02
CA PHE A 327 -12.74 5.03 32.75
C PHE A 327 -11.40 4.31 32.93
N ILE A 328 -10.50 4.82 33.78
CA ILE A 328 -9.17 4.21 34.02
C ILE A 328 -9.27 2.89 34.81
N LYS A 329 -10.32 2.70 35.62
CA LYS A 329 -10.50 1.50 36.46
C LYS A 329 -11.12 0.31 35.74
N ALA A 330 -11.74 0.53 34.59
CA ALA A 330 -12.40 -0.49 33.77
C ALA A 330 -11.39 -1.10 32.79
#